data_AF-A0A800DJZ0-F1
#
_entry.id   AF-A0A800DJZ0-F1
#
_cell.length_a   1.000
_cell.length_b   1.000
_cell.length_c   1.000
_cell.angle_alpha   90.00
_cell.angle_beta   90.00
_cell.angle_gamma   90.00
#
_symmetry.space_group_name_H-M   'P 1'
#
loop_
_entity.id
_entity.type
_entity.pdbx_description
1 polymer ?
#
loop_
_entity_poly.entity_id
_entity_poly.type
_entity_poly.pdbx_seq_one_letter_code
_entity_poly.pdbx_strand_id
1 'polypeptide(L)'
;MLYLTIDSGGMATELQHLEPLLIERINGYFGFKAVDRLKITQGPLPKEDHKPAPPVRPLQEPEESDLAESLLEVDDPELKEALEALGRVVIGRRSG
;
A
#
# COMPACT_ATOMS: atom_id res chain seq x y z
N MET A 1 25.04 -4.52 4.74
CA MET A 1 25.10 -3.48 3.68
C MET A 1 23.69 -3.07 3.36
N LEU A 2 23.37 -1.77 3.41
CA LEU A 2 22.05 -1.23 3.11
C LEU A 2 22.09 -0.40 1.82
N TYR A 3 21.10 -0.57 0.94
CA TYR A 3 21.02 0.12 -0.36
C TYR A 3 19.86 1.10 -0.36
N LEU A 4 20.13 2.36 -0.71
CA LEU A 4 19.13 3.40 -0.88
C LEU A 4 19.21 3.96 -2.30
N THR A 5 18.05 4.05 -2.96
CA THR A 5 17.90 4.77 -4.23
C THR A 5 17.09 6.02 -3.98
N ILE A 6 17.54 7.17 -4.48
CA ILE A 6 16.91 8.47 -4.27
C ILE A 6 16.81 9.17 -5.63
N ASP A 7 15.61 9.64 -5.97
CA ASP A 7 15.33 10.36 -7.21
C ASP A 7 15.68 11.86 -7.13
N SER A 8 15.61 12.44 -5.94
CA SER A 8 16.01 13.82 -5.66
C SER A 8 17.53 13.96 -5.52
N GLY A 9 18.16 14.68 -6.46
CA GLY A 9 19.61 14.89 -6.49
C GLY A 9 20.15 15.65 -5.27
N GLY A 10 19.43 16.66 -4.76
CA GLY A 10 19.86 17.43 -3.59
C GLY A 10 19.84 16.62 -2.30
N MET A 11 18.76 15.86 -2.09
CA MET A 11 18.59 15.01 -0.90
C MET A 11 19.61 13.88 -0.84
N ALA A 12 19.97 13.31 -2.00
CA ALA A 12 20.93 12.23 -2.04
C ALA A 12 22.34 12.65 -1.63
N THR A 13 22.77 13.86 -2.00
CA THR A 13 24.06 14.42 -1.57
C THR A 13 24.06 14.71 -0.07
N GLU A 14 22.96 15.26 0.46
CA GLU A 14 22.80 15.47 1.90
C GLU A 14 22.91 14.14 2.68
N LEU A 15 22.20 13.10 2.22
CA LEU A 15 22.25 11.79 2.85
C LEU A 15 23.61 11.09 2.74
N GLN A 16 24.40 11.37 1.71
CA GLN A 16 25.80 10.92 1.62
C GLN A 16 26.66 11.55 2.73
N HIS A 17 26.49 12.85 3.00
CA HIS A 17 27.20 13.50 4.10
C HIS A 17 26.73 13.01 5.47
N LEU A 18 25.44 12.68 5.59
CA LEU A 18 24.85 12.15 6.82
C LEU A 18 25.05 10.64 6.99
N GLU A 19 25.69 9.93 6.05
CA GLU A 19 25.86 8.47 6.08
C GLU A 19 26.37 7.94 7.44
N PRO A 20 27.43 8.51 8.06
CA PRO A 20 27.94 8.00 9.33
C PRO A 20 26.90 8.09 10.44
N LEU A 21 26.14 9.20 10.48
CA LEU A 21 25.08 9.43 11.46
C LEU A 21 23.90 8.47 11.24
N LEU A 22 23.51 8.22 9.99
CA LEU A 22 22.48 7.23 9.65
C LEU A 22 22.85 5.84 10.14
N ILE A 23 24.09 5.39 9.89
CA ILE A 23 24.57 4.09 10.35
C ILE A 23 24.53 4.00 11.88
N GLU A 24 24.98 5.04 12.58
CA GLU A 24 24.94 5.11 14.05
C GLU A 24 23.52 5.01 14.57
N ARG A 25 22.58 5.80 14.03
CA ARG A 25 21.19 5.83 14.48
C ARG A 25 20.46 4.52 14.19
N ILE A 26 20.70 3.92 13.02
CA ILE A 26 20.11 2.63 12.65
C ILE A 26 20.61 1.54 13.60
N ASN A 27 21.92 1.43 13.81
CA ASN A 27 22.47 0.43 14.71
C ASN A 27 22.06 0.68 16.17
N GLY A 28 21.98 1.95 16.59
CA GLY A 28 21.49 2.34 17.91
C GLY A 28 20.02 1.95 18.13
N TYR A 29 19.17 2.09 17.11
CA TYR A 29 17.78 1.63 17.13
C TYR A 29 17.68 0.11 17.29
N PHE A 30 18.50 -0.64 16.54
CA PHE A 30 18.49 -2.11 16.62
C PHE A 30 19.20 -2.68 17.86
N GLY A 31 20.05 -1.90 18.54
CA GLY A 31 20.84 -2.35 19.69
C GLY A 31 22.00 -3.29 19.32
N PHE A 32 22.28 -3.44 18.03
CA PHE A 32 23.41 -4.20 17.49
C PHE A 32 23.82 -3.64 16.12
N LYS A 33 24.96 -4.12 15.60
CA LYS A 33 25.52 -3.68 14.32
C LYS A 33 24.77 -4.31 13.13
N ALA A 34 23.56 -3.82 12.85
CA ALA A 34 22.72 -4.26 11.74
C ALA A 34 23.23 -3.79 10.36
N VAL A 35 23.88 -2.63 10.32
CA VAL A 35 24.37 -1.99 9.08
C VAL A 35 25.84 -1.63 9.23
N ASP A 36 26.67 -2.17 8.33
CA ASP A 36 28.11 -1.85 8.23
C ASP A 36 28.43 -0.70 7.27
N ARG A 37 27.62 -0.55 6.21
CA ARG A 37 27.84 0.42 5.13
C ARG A 37 26.51 0.74 4.45
N LEU A 38 26.37 1.99 4.02
CA LEU A 38 25.28 2.49 3.21
C LEU A 38 25.76 2.67 1.77
N LYS A 39 24.96 2.25 0.79
CA LYS A 39 25.19 2.56 -0.62
C LYS A 39 24.04 3.41 -1.13
N ILE A 40 24.31 4.69 -1.35
CA ILE A 40 23.35 5.64 -1.88
C ILE A 40 23.53 5.75 -3.40
N THR A 41 22.46 5.49 -4.15
CA THR A 41 22.42 5.62 -5.60
C THR A 41 21.44 6.73 -5.98
N GLN A 42 21.91 7.73 -6.71
CA GLN A 42 21.05 8.75 -7.32
C GLN A 42 20.48 8.19 -8.62
N GLY A 43 19.16 8.15 -8.74
CA GLY A 43 18.52 7.63 -9.95
C GLY A 43 17.01 7.52 -9.81
N PRO A 44 16.30 7.30 -10.93
CA PRO A 44 14.86 7.11 -10.91
C PRO A 44 14.50 5.94 -10.00
N LEU A 45 13.50 6.14 -9.15
CA LEU A 45 12.93 5.05 -8.37
C LEU A 45 12.30 4.02 -9.32
N PRO A 46 12.39 2.72 -9.01
CA PRO A 46 11.59 1.73 -9.73
C PRO A 46 10.14 2.17 -9.63
N LYS A 47 9.46 2.24 -10.78
CA LYS A 47 8.01 2.44 -10.79
C LYS A 47 7.43 1.28 -10.00
N GLU A 48 6.67 1.58 -8.96
CA GLU A 48 5.83 0.55 -8.38
C GLU A 48 4.98 0.01 -9.51
N ASP A 49 5.09 -1.31 -9.76
CA ASP A 49 4.12 -1.99 -10.59
C ASP A 49 2.80 -1.89 -9.83
N HIS A 50 2.06 -0.80 -10.05
CA HIS A 50 0.66 -0.72 -9.75
C HIS A 50 -0.01 -1.76 -10.63
N LYS A 51 0.02 -3.02 -10.18
CA LYS A 51 -0.82 -4.05 -10.77
C LYS A 51 -2.22 -3.47 -10.72
N PRO A 52 -2.88 -3.27 -11.88
CA PRO A 52 -4.25 -2.80 -11.87
C PRO A 52 -5.04 -3.75 -10.97
N ALA A 53 -5.89 -3.18 -10.11
CA ALA A 53 -6.76 -3.99 -9.28
C ALA A 53 -7.50 -4.99 -10.19
N PRO A 54 -7.67 -6.26 -9.76
CA PRO A 54 -8.44 -7.22 -10.52
C PRO A 54 -9.79 -6.63 -10.92
N PRO A 55 -10.26 -6.85 -12.16
CA PRO A 55 -11.54 -6.34 -12.59
C PRO A 55 -12.64 -6.88 -11.66
N VAL A 56 -13.54 -5.99 -11.24
CA VAL A 56 -14.74 -6.39 -10.48
C VAL A 56 -15.72 -6.99 -11.48
N ARG A 57 -16.10 -8.25 -11.31
CA ARG A 57 -17.16 -8.86 -12.13
C ARG A 57 -18.53 -8.33 -11.69
N PRO A 58 -19.53 -8.27 -12.59
CA PRO A 58 -20.91 -8.06 -12.18
C PRO A 58 -21.39 -9.21 -11.29
N LEU A 59 -22.21 -8.88 -10.30
CA LEU A 59 -22.86 -9.88 -9.45
C LEU A 59 -23.89 -10.67 -10.25
N GLN A 60 -24.05 -11.94 -9.90
CA GLN A 60 -25.14 -12.76 -10.41
C GLN A 60 -26.43 -12.45 -9.65
N GLU A 61 -27.60 -12.73 -10.24
CA GLU A 61 -28.91 -12.56 -9.58
C GLU A 61 -29.01 -13.12 -8.14
N PRO A 62 -28.50 -14.32 -7.81
CA PRO A 62 -28.50 -14.79 -6.42
C PRO A 62 -27.64 -13.92 -5.49
N GLU A 63 -26.50 -13.40 -5.98
CA GLU A 63 -25.59 -12.59 -5.17
C GLU A 63 -26.13 -11.18 -4.90
N GLU A 64 -26.85 -10.59 -5.86
CA GLU A 64 -27.58 -9.33 -5.64
C GLU A 64 -28.71 -9.53 -4.63
N SER A 65 -29.39 -10.69 -4.67
CA SER A 65 -30.47 -11.02 -3.73
C SER A 65 -29.95 -11.18 -2.30
N ASP A 66 -28.86 -11.93 -2.12
CA ASP A 66 -28.22 -12.13 -0.81
C ASP A 66 -27.68 -10.80 -0.23
N LEU A 67 -27.13 -9.93 -1.09
CA LEU A 67 -26.68 -8.59 -0.69
C LEU A 67 -27.85 -7.71 -0.24
N ALA A 68 -28.97 -7.74 -0.99
CA ALA A 68 -30.17 -6.98 -0.64
C ALA A 68 -30.79 -7.46 0.68
N GLU A 69 -30.82 -8.78 0.93
CA GLU A 69 -31.31 -9.36 2.18
C GLU A 69 -30.45 -8.94 3.38
N SER A 70 -29.13 -8.93 3.20
CA SER A 70 -28.16 -8.52 4.24
C SER A 70 -28.28 -7.04 4.64
N LEU A 71 -28.91 -6.20 3.81
CA LEU A 71 -29.07 -4.75 4.02
C LEU A 71 -30.50 -4.35 4.41
N LEU A 72 -31.38 -5.31 4.72
CA LEU A 72 -32.75 -5.03 5.15
C LEU A 72 -32.81 -4.36 6.53
N GLU A 73 -31.88 -4.68 7.43
CA GLU A 73 -31.83 -4.13 8.79
C GLU A 73 -31.13 -2.75 8.86
N VAL A 74 -30.69 -2.20 7.72
CA VAL A 74 -30.04 -0.88 7.67
C VAL A 74 -31.09 0.19 7.43
N ASP A 75 -31.45 0.91 8.49
CA ASP A 75 -32.47 1.97 8.47
C ASP A 75 -32.00 3.27 7.79
N ASP A 76 -30.69 3.55 7.81
CA ASP A 76 -30.12 4.77 7.23
C ASP A 76 -29.94 4.60 5.71
N PRO A 77 -30.60 5.43 4.88
CA PRO A 77 -30.58 5.27 3.43
C PRO A 77 -29.22 5.61 2.80
N GLU A 78 -28.48 6.57 3.36
CA GLU A 78 -27.15 6.95 2.86
C GLU A 78 -26.13 5.86 3.19
N LEU A 79 -26.22 5.29 4.39
CA LEU A 79 -25.42 4.13 4.80
C LEU A 79 -25.74 2.90 3.94
N LYS A 80 -27.03 2.66 3.66
CA LYS A 80 -27.46 1.54 2.84
C LYS A 80 -26.89 1.62 1.42
N GLU A 81 -26.96 2.79 0.78
CA GLU A 81 -26.38 3.00 -0.55
C GLU A 81 -24.85 2.79 -0.55
N ALA A 82 -24.15 3.31 0.46
CA ALA A 82 -22.72 3.10 0.61
C ALA A 82 -22.36 1.62 0.79
N LEU A 83 -23.15 0.87 1.55
CA LEU A 83 -22.97 -0.57 1.77
C LEU A 83 -23.30 -1.41 0.53
N GLU A 84 -24.32 -1.03 -0.25
CA GLU A 84 -24.61 -1.67 -1.54
C GLU A 84 -23.43 -1.52 -2.51
N ALA A 85 -22.91 -0.30 -2.65
CA ALA A 85 -21.76 -0.01 -3.52
C ALA A 85 -20.52 -0.80 -3.08
N LEU A 86 -20.25 -0.86 -1.77
CA LEU A 86 -19.15 -1.64 -1.21
C LEU A 86 -19.34 -3.14 -1.42
N GLY A 87 -20.54 -3.65 -1.13
CA GLY A 87 -20.90 -5.06 -1.25
C GLY A 87 -20.70 -5.60 -2.67
N ARG A 88 -21.16 -4.85 -3.68
CA ARG A 88 -20.92 -5.20 -5.09
C ARG A 88 -19.44 -5.33 -5.43
N VAL A 89 -18.62 -4.39 -4.95
CA VAL A 89 -17.16 -4.41 -5.19
C VAL A 89 -16.49 -5.58 -4.48
N VAL A 90 -16.84 -5.87 -3.23
CA VAL A 90 -16.24 -6.95 -2.43
C VAL A 90 -16.61 -8.33 -2.97
N ILE A 91 -17.89 -8.56 -3.25
CA ILE A 91 -18.38 -9.84 -3.79
C ILE A 91 -17.83 -10.08 -5.20
N GLY A 92 -17.83 -9.04 -6.04
CA GLY A 92 -17.27 -9.10 -7.40
C GLY A 92 -15.74 -9.32 -7.44
N ARG A 93 -15.01 -9.04 -6.34
CA ARG A 93 -13.58 -9.34 -6.20
C ARG A 93 -13.29 -10.73 -5.63
N ARG A 94 -14.17 -11.28 -4.78
CA ARG A 94 -13.93 -12.53 -4.04
C ARG A 94 -14.04 -13.78 -4.90
N SER A 95 -14.91 -13.79 -5.90
CA SER A 95 -15.16 -14.99 -6.72
C SER A 95 -14.39 -15.00 -8.04
N GLY A 96 -13.17 -14.44 -8.03
CA GLY A 96 -12.21 -14.47 -9.13
C GLY A 96 -11.04 -15.41 -8.85
#